data_AF-D2RDL6-F1
#
_entry.id   AF-D2RDL6-F1
#
_cell.length_a   1.000
_cell.length_b   1.000
_cell.length_c   1.000
_cell.angle_alpha   90.00
_cell.angle_beta   90.00
_cell.angle_gamma   90.00
#
_symmetry.space_group_name_H-M   'P 1'
#
loop_
_entity.id
_entity.type
_entity.pdbx_description
1 polymer ?
#
loop_
_entity_poly.entity_id
_entity_poly.type
_entity_poly.pdbx_seq_one_letter_code
_entity_poly.pdbx_strand_id
1 'polypeptide(L)' 'MVNKLIVLGKEFEIPDMPEEDVKANLLSILKELDPEIADELKKTKYSVRVEGNVLVVYRLSAIFG' A
#
# COMPACT_ATOMS: atom_id res chain seq x y z
N MET A 1 6.15 7.60 -11.71
CA MET A 1 5.99 8.25 -10.39
C MET A 1 4.59 7.93 -9.90
N VAL A 2 4.42 7.79 -8.59
CA VAL A 2 3.18 7.37 -7.94
C VAL A 2 2.72 8.51 -7.06
N ASN A 3 1.46 8.90 -7.20
CA ASN A 3 0.82 9.95 -6.39
C ASN A 3 -0.45 9.45 -5.69
N LYS A 4 -0.81 8.18 -5.87
CA LYS A 4 -1.97 7.56 -5.23
C LYS A 4 -1.64 6.18 -4.69
N LEU A 5 -2.07 5.90 -3.48
CA LEU A 5 -1.97 4.60 -2.84
C LEU A 5 -3.39 4.03 -2.68
N ILE A 6 -3.60 2.78 -3.05
CA ILE A 6 -4.85 2.06 -2.75
C ILE A 6 -4.47 0.90 -1.87
N VAL A 7 -4.93 0.89 -0.63
CA VAL A 7 -4.53 -0.11 0.36
C VAL A 7 -5.75 -0.75 0.97
N LEU A 8 -5.89 -2.06 0.81
CA LEU A 8 -7.03 -2.84 1.32
C LEU A 8 -8.40 -2.26 0.92
N GLY A 9 -8.48 -1.61 -0.25
CA GLY A 9 -9.68 -0.95 -0.75
C GLY A 9 -9.91 0.48 -0.27
N LYS A 10 -9.03 1.04 0.58
CA LYS A 10 -9.01 2.47 0.91
C LYS A 10 -8.03 3.21 0.02
N GLU A 11 -8.38 4.43 -0.38
CA GLU A 11 -7.57 5.27 -1.25
C GLU A 11 -6.88 6.37 -0.44
N PHE A 12 -5.61 6.61 -0.72
CA PHE A 12 -4.77 7.63 -0.10
C PHE A 12 -4.07 8.44 -1.18
N GLU A 13 -4.07 9.75 -1.02
CA GLU A 13 -3.27 10.65 -1.85
C GLU A 13 -1.91 10.85 -1.20
N ILE A 14 -0.84 10.65 -1.98
CA ILE A 14 0.54 10.81 -1.51
C ILE A 14 1.28 11.80 -2.43
N PRO A 15 2.31 12.48 -1.92
CA PRO A 15 3.18 13.27 -2.78
C PRO A 15 3.76 12.40 -3.89
N ASP A 16 3.96 12.99 -5.07
CA ASP A 16 4.47 12.28 -6.23
C ASP A 16 5.90 11.78 -5.95
N MET A 17 6.04 10.45 -5.88
CA MET A 17 7.26 9.78 -5.45
C MET A 17 7.60 8.59 -6.36
N PRO A 18 8.87 8.17 -6.44
CA PRO A 18 9.25 6.94 -7.12
C PRO A 18 8.56 5.73 -6.51
N GLU A 19 8.13 4.78 -7.34
CA GLU A 19 7.45 3.57 -6.83
C GLU A 19 8.31 2.76 -5.86
N GLU A 20 9.63 2.78 -6.03
CA GLU A 20 10.59 2.06 -5.20
C GLU A 20 10.67 2.69 -3.80
N ASP A 21 10.72 4.02 -3.71
CA ASP A 21 10.67 4.75 -2.45
C ASP A 21 9.36 4.51 -1.71
N VAL A 22 8.24 4.53 -2.42
CA VAL A 22 6.92 4.27 -1.82
C VAL A 22 6.84 2.84 -1.31
N LYS A 23 7.37 1.84 -2.03
CA LYS A 23 7.42 0.45 -1.57
C LYS A 23 8.33 0.28 -0.35
N ALA A 24 9.51 0.92 -0.36
CA ALA A 24 10.46 0.86 0.75
C ALA A 24 9.90 1.50 2.03
N ASN A 25 9.12 2.58 1.87
CA ASN A 25 8.58 3.36 2.98
C ASN A 25 7.08 3.15 3.21
N LEU A 26 6.45 2.16 2.56
CA LEU A 26 4.99 1.96 2.53
C LEU A 26 4.38 1.94 3.93
N LEU A 27 4.97 1.15 4.84
CA LEU A 27 4.50 1.01 6.22
C LEU A 27 4.66 2.31 7.03
N SER A 28 5.70 3.10 6.75
CA SER A 28 5.93 4.38 7.43
C SER A 28 4.89 5.40 6.97
N ILE A 29 4.69 5.52 5.66
CA ILE A 29 3.68 6.40 5.05
C ILE A 29 2.29 6.03 5.58
N LEU A 30 1.96 4.75 5.60
CA LEU A 30 0.68 4.28 6.12
C LEU A 30 0.52 4.54 7.61
N LYS A 31 1.57 4.45 8.43
CA LYS A 31 1.46 4.80 9.85
C LYS A 31 1.10 6.26 10.09
N GLU A 32 1.58 7.16 9.24
CA GLU A 32 1.27 8.59 9.32
C GLU A 32 -0.14 8.90 8.82
N LEU A 33 -0.60 8.19 7.79
CA LEU A 33 -1.93 8.39 7.19
C LEU A 33 -3.05 7.67 7.96
N ASP A 34 -2.87 6.38 8.21
CA ASP A 34 -3.83 5.49 8.86
C ASP A 34 -3.07 4.36 9.60
N PRO A 35 -2.76 4.56 10.90
CA PRO A 35 -2.01 3.59 11.68
C PRO A 35 -2.73 2.24 11.87
N GLU A 36 -4.07 2.22 11.77
CA GLU A 36 -4.84 0.98 11.86
C GLU A 36 -4.58 0.08 10.64
N ILE A 37 -4.61 0.67 9.44
CA ILE A 37 -4.26 -0.06 8.21
C ILE A 37 -2.82 -0.52 8.24
N ALA A 38 -1.89 0.32 8.69
CA ALA A 38 -0.49 -0.06 8.76
C ALA A 38 -0.28 -1.31 9.64
N ASP A 39 -1.01 -1.40 10.76
CA ASP A 39 -0.96 -2.56 11.65
C ASP A 39 -1.63 -3.80 11.04
N GLU A 40 -2.76 -3.64 10.34
CA GLU A 40 -3.40 -4.71 9.57
C GLU A 40 -2.47 -5.27 8.48
N LEU A 41 -1.84 -4.39 7.71
CA LEU A 41 -0.88 -4.74 6.66
C LEU A 41 0.34 -5.46 7.20
N LYS A 42 0.83 -5.05 8.37
CA LYS A 42 1.96 -5.70 9.04
C LYS A 42 1.61 -7.13 9.49
N LYS A 43 0.37 -7.37 9.91
CA LYS A 43 -0.13 -8.68 10.35
C LYS A 43 -0.54 -9.60 9.20
N THR A 44 -0.59 -9.08 7.99
CA THR A 44 -1.19 -9.75 6.83
C THR A 44 -0.18 -9.91 5.72
N LYS A 45 -0.16 -11.05 5.02
CA LYS A 45 0.60 -11.14 3.76
C LYS A 45 -0.08 -10.26 2.72
N TYR A 46 0.67 -9.39 2.08
CA TYR A 46 0.18 -8.50 1.04
C TYR A 46 1.06 -8.56 -0.19
N SER A 47 0.52 -8.13 -1.31
CA SER A 47 1.26 -7.90 -2.53
C SER A 47 0.98 -6.48 -3.02
N VAL A 48 1.96 -5.94 -3.75
CA VAL A 48 1.93 -4.57 -4.25
C VAL A 48 1.98 -4.63 -5.76
N ARG A 49 1.03 -3.98 -6.42
CA ARG A 49 0.97 -3.79 -7.86
C ARG A 49 0.97 -2.30 -8.15
N VAL A 50 1.70 -1.90 -9.18
CA VAL A 50 1.66 -0.52 -9.68
C VAL A 50 0.85 -0.51 -10.97
N GLU A 51 -0.17 0.33 -11.02
CA GLU A 51 -0.97 0.59 -12.21
C GLU A 51 -0.84 2.07 -12.57
N GLY A 52 0.11 2.37 -13.46
CA GLY A 52 0.42 3.74 -13.87
C GLY A 52 0.98 4.58 -12.72
N ASN A 53 0.22 5.59 -12.29
CA ASN A 53 0.54 6.47 -11.17
C ASN A 53 -0.06 6.03 -9.83
N VAL A 54 -0.68 4.85 -9.79
CA VAL A 54 -1.36 4.31 -8.61
C VAL A 54 -0.63 3.07 -8.11
N LEU A 55 -0.34 3.01 -6.82
CA LEU A 55 0.21 1.82 -6.16
C LEU A 55 -0.89 1.14 -5.34
N VAL A 56 -1.26 -0.05 -5.77
CA VAL A 56 -2.32 -0.88 -5.20
C VAL A 56 -1.72 -1.97 -4.33
N VAL A 57 -2.08 -1.98 -3.06
CA VAL A 57 -1.71 -2.96 -2.05
C VAL A 57 -2.93 -3.80 -1.71
N TYR A 58 -2.85 -5.09 -2.02
CA TYR A 58 -3.92 -6.04 -1.74
C TYR A 58 -3.42 -7.14 -0.83
N ARG A 59 -4.31 -7.60 0.05
CA ARG A 59 -4.09 -8.77 0.89
C ARG A 59 -3.92 -9.99 -0.02
N LEU A 60 -2.83 -10.73 0.18
CA LEU A 60 -2.72 -12.11 -0.29
C LEU A 60 -3.62 -12.96 0.61
N SER A 61 -4.90 -13.03 0.25
CA SER A 61 -5.75 -14.09 0.74
C SER A 61 -5.23 -15.36 0.11
N ALA A 62 -4.67 -16.26 0.93
CA ALA A 62 -4.44 -17.62 0.48
C ALA A 62 -5.82 -18.19 0.11
N ILE A 63 -6.08 -18.33 -1.19
CA ILE A 63 -7.18 -19.14 -1.68
C ILE A 63 -6.77 -20.57 -1.32
N PHE A 64 -7.17 -21.03 -0.13
CA PHE A 64 -7.23 -22.46 0.13
C PHE A 64 -8.34 -22.98 -0.78
N GLY A 65 -7.94 -23.57 -1.91
CA GLY A 65 -8.80 -24.36 -2.77
C GLY A 65 -9.17 -25.68 -2.13
#